data_AF-A0A933V070-F1
#
_entry.id   AF-A0A933V070-F1
#
_cell.length_a   1.000
_cell.length_b   1.000
_cell.length_c   1.000
_cell.angle_alpha   90.00
_cell.angle_beta   90.00
_cell.angle_gamma   90.00
#
_symmetry.space_group_name_H-M   'P 1'
#
loop_
_entity.id
_entity.type
_entity.pdbx_description
1 polymer ?
#
loop_
_entity_poly.entity_id
_entity_poly.type
_entity_poly.pdbx_seq_one_letter_code
_entity_poly.pdbx_strand_id
1 'polypeptide(L)'
;MEDGFFNCAGWQAMLNREGMPASNASIGLLRRDDFAARRGTLLLWRSEADGCRAVLREYSGAAGEDVAVLLVADAEALAALREAGWAPLPALIRQGRLHPYMLKTMDELEAAGLAEFVEDLGLVFPKH
;
A
#
# COMPACT_ATOMS: atom_id res chain seq x y z
N MET A 1 0.15 -0.10 -23.29
CA MET A 1 -0.47 1.03 -22.57
C MET A 1 0.42 1.24 -21.36
N GLU A 2 1.03 2.41 -21.18
CA GLU A 2 1.85 2.62 -19.98
C GLU A 2 0.91 2.70 -18.78
N ASP A 3 0.79 1.63 -18.00
CA ASP A 3 -0.15 1.49 -16.87
C ASP A 3 0.06 2.49 -15.74
N GLY A 4 0.97 3.46 -15.90
CA GLY A 4 1.11 4.63 -15.05
C GLY A 4 1.50 4.34 -13.60
N PHE A 5 1.73 3.08 -13.22
CA PHE A 5 2.19 2.69 -11.90
C PHE A 5 3.51 3.36 -11.52
N PHE A 6 4.41 3.53 -12.50
CA PHE A 6 5.69 4.22 -12.31
C PHE A 6 5.56 5.75 -12.28
N ASN A 7 4.35 6.30 -12.46
CA ASN A 7 4.11 7.73 -12.37
C ASN A 7 4.03 8.17 -10.90
N CYS A 8 5.18 8.40 -10.27
CA CYS A 8 5.26 8.93 -8.91
C CYS A 8 4.42 10.20 -8.71
N ALA A 9 4.36 11.09 -9.70
CA ALA A 9 3.62 12.34 -9.58
C ALA A 9 2.11 12.10 -9.45
N GLY A 10 1.57 11.12 -10.18
CA GLY A 10 0.16 10.73 -10.05
C GLY A 10 -0.16 10.15 -8.67
N TRP A 11 0.74 9.32 -8.12
CA TRP A 11 0.59 8.78 -6.77
C TRP A 11 0.74 9.86 -5.69
N GLN A 12 1.69 10.78 -5.86
CA GLN A 12 1.85 11.91 -4.95
C GLN A 12 0.62 12.82 -4.96
N ALA A 13 0.03 13.08 -6.13
CA ALA A 13 -1.19 13.86 -6.24
C ALA A 13 -2.39 13.19 -5.53
N MET A 14 -2.49 11.86 -5.64
CA MET A 14 -3.49 11.08 -4.89
C MET A 14 -3.26 11.20 -3.37
N LEU A 15 -2.03 10.99 -2.88
CA LEU A 15 -1.71 11.12 -1.46
C LEU A 15 -1.95 12.53 -0.92
N ASN A 16 -1.65 13.57 -1.70
CA ASN A 16 -1.89 14.96 -1.30
C ASN A 16 -3.39 15.28 -1.16
N ARG A 17 -4.24 14.60 -1.94
CA ARG A 17 -5.69 14.79 -1.91
C ARG A 17 -6.34 14.01 -0.77
N GLU A 18 -5.93 12.75 -0.61
CA GLU A 18 -6.57 11.82 0.31
C GLU A 18 -5.95 11.82 1.71
N GLY A 19 -4.68 12.22 1.81
CA GLY A 19 -3.85 12.00 2.99
C GLY A 19 -3.46 10.53 3.17
N MET A 20 -2.63 10.30 4.17
CA MET A 20 -2.24 8.98 4.66
C MET A 20 -2.51 8.95 6.17
N PRO A 21 -2.81 7.77 6.75
CA PRO A 21 -2.78 7.61 8.19
C PRO A 21 -1.47 8.17 8.78
N ALA A 22 -1.58 8.83 9.93
CA ALA A 22 -0.42 9.34 10.65
C ALA A 22 0.39 8.15 11.19
N SER A 23 1.43 7.74 10.44
CA SER A 23 2.21 6.56 10.74
C SER A 23 3.71 6.83 10.68
N ASN A 24 4.49 6.09 11.47
CA ASN A 24 5.95 6.07 11.36
C ASN A 24 6.45 4.95 10.43
N ALA A 25 5.55 4.08 9.95
CA ALA A 25 5.82 3.01 9.01
C ALA A 25 5.19 3.29 7.63
N SER A 26 5.72 2.63 6.62
CA SER A 26 5.30 2.77 5.22
C SER A 26 4.27 1.71 4.83
N ILE A 27 3.41 2.08 3.87
CA ILE A 27 2.53 1.15 3.15
C ILE A 27 3.13 0.92 1.76
N GLY A 28 3.39 -0.33 1.42
CA GLY A 28 3.90 -0.75 0.13
C GLY A 28 2.78 -1.10 -0.84
N LEU A 29 2.94 -0.77 -2.11
CA LEU A 29 2.08 -1.20 -3.21
C LEU A 29 2.94 -1.91 -4.25
N LEU A 30 2.49 -3.08 -4.66
CA LEU A 30 3.24 -3.94 -5.57
C LEU A 30 2.29 -4.58 -6.58
N ARG A 31 2.79 -4.77 -7.80
CA ARG A 31 2.05 -5.52 -8.81
C ARG A 31 2.02 -6.99 -8.46
N ARG A 32 0.91 -7.66 -8.75
CA ARG A 32 0.76 -9.10 -8.55
C ARG A 32 1.85 -9.91 -9.27
N ASP A 33 2.20 -9.53 -10.49
CA ASP A 33 3.26 -10.19 -11.26
C ASP A 33 4.65 -10.00 -10.62
N ASP A 34 4.96 -8.80 -10.14
CA ASP A 34 6.23 -8.49 -9.48
C ASP A 34 6.37 -9.23 -8.13
N PHE A 35 5.27 -9.35 -7.40
CA PHE A 35 5.20 -10.14 -6.16
C PHE A 35 5.45 -11.63 -6.44
N ALA A 36 4.78 -12.20 -7.45
CA ALA A 36 4.96 -13.59 -7.85
C ALA A 36 6.39 -13.87 -8.36
N ALA A 37 6.96 -12.94 -9.13
CA ALA A 37 8.32 -13.03 -9.63
C ALA A 37 9.40 -12.71 -8.57
N ARG A 38 9.00 -12.23 -7.39
CA ARG A 38 9.88 -11.75 -6.31
C ARG A 38 10.87 -10.67 -6.79
N ARG A 39 10.49 -9.92 -7.81
CA ARG A 39 11.32 -8.86 -8.40
C ARG A 39 10.43 -7.82 -9.08
N GLY A 40 10.82 -6.55 -9.03
CA GLY A 40 10.10 -5.49 -9.71
C GLY A 40 10.24 -4.17 -9.00
N THR A 41 9.17 -3.39 -8.94
CA THR A 41 9.19 -2.07 -8.30
C THR A 41 8.09 -1.98 -7.25
N LEU A 42 8.51 -1.60 -6.04
CA LEU A 42 7.65 -1.31 -4.93
C LEU A 42 7.38 0.19 -4.87
N LEU A 43 6.11 0.57 -4.84
CA LEU A 43 5.72 1.94 -4.50
C LEU A 43 5.51 2.01 -2.99
N LEU A 44 6.14 2.98 -2.35
CA LEU A 44 6.06 3.23 -0.92
C LEU A 44 5.29 4.51 -0.68
N TRP A 45 4.28 4.41 0.17
CA TRP A 45 3.61 5.54 0.78
C TRP A 45 4.12 5.66 2.21
N ARG A 46 4.59 6.86 2.55
CA ARG A 46 5.09 7.17 3.88
C ARG A 46 4.59 8.53 4.34
N SER A 47 4.33 8.65 5.62
CA SER A 47 4.05 9.92 6.28
C SER A 47 5.37 10.56 6.72
N GLU A 48 5.58 11.81 6.32
CA GLU A 48 6.71 12.67 6.69
C GLU A 48 6.20 13.90 7.45
N ALA A 49 7.11 14.66 8.06
CA ALA A 49 6.78 15.86 8.82
C ALA A 49 6.00 16.92 8.00
N ASP A 50 6.30 17.01 6.70
CA ASP A 50 5.69 17.96 5.77
C ASP A 50 4.47 17.40 5.02
N GLY A 51 4.03 16.17 5.35
CA GLY A 51 2.91 15.49 4.70
C GLY A 51 3.26 14.11 4.17
N CYS A 52 2.48 13.62 3.21
CA CYS A 52 2.64 12.26 2.68
C CYS A 52 3.58 12.24 1.48
N ARG A 53 4.29 11.12 1.25
CA ARG A 53 5.16 10.98 0.09
C ARG A 53 5.03 9.62 -0.59
N ALA A 54 5.01 9.66 -1.91
CA ALA A 54 5.10 8.49 -2.79
C ALA A 54 6.54 8.32 -3.31
N VAL A 55 7.14 7.15 -3.08
CA VAL A 55 8.52 6.84 -3.50
C VAL A 55 8.56 5.47 -4.16
N LEU A 56 9.25 5.35 -5.30
CA LEU A 56 9.52 4.04 -5.90
C LEU A 56 10.84 3.48 -5.34
N ARG A 57 10.84 2.19 -5.04
CA ARG A 57 12.00 1.41 -4.61
C ARG A 57 12.07 0.13 -5.44
N GLU A 58 13.28 -0.37 -5.69
CA GLU A 58 13.44 -1.71 -6.23
C GLU A 58 12.90 -2.76 -5.24
N TYR A 59 12.17 -3.73 -5.77
CA TYR A 59 11.73 -4.91 -5.02
C TYR A 59 12.55 -6.11 -5.48
N SER A 60 13.23 -6.77 -4.54
CA SER A 60 14.04 -7.98 -4.79
C SER A 60 13.58 -9.13 -3.88
N GLY A 61 12.27 -9.23 -3.63
CA GLY A 61 11.66 -10.27 -2.81
C GLY A 61 11.50 -9.89 -1.33
N ALA A 62 11.89 -8.68 -0.94
CA ALA A 62 11.67 -8.10 0.39
C ALA A 62 11.19 -6.65 0.24
N ALA A 63 10.19 -6.25 1.04
CA ALA A 63 9.65 -4.89 0.98
C ALA A 63 10.52 -3.88 1.74
N GLY A 64 11.27 -4.36 2.75
CA GLY A 64 12.03 -3.54 3.68
C GLY A 64 11.40 -3.56 5.08
N GLU A 65 12.20 -3.33 6.11
CA GLU A 65 11.74 -3.33 7.51
C GLU A 65 10.85 -2.14 7.87
N ASP A 66 10.93 -1.08 7.05
CA ASP A 66 10.11 0.13 7.14
C ASP A 66 8.69 -0.07 6.62
N VAL A 67 8.40 -1.19 5.95
CA VAL A 67 7.09 -1.47 5.39
C VAL A 67 6.28 -2.33 6.36
N ALA A 68 5.14 -1.78 6.79
CA ALA A 68 4.25 -2.45 7.72
C ALA A 68 3.13 -3.24 7.02
N VAL A 69 2.63 -2.71 5.92
CA VAL A 69 1.54 -3.31 5.13
C VAL A 69 1.94 -3.29 3.66
N LEU A 70 1.75 -4.42 2.97
CA LEU A 70 1.98 -4.55 1.53
C LEU A 70 0.66 -4.84 0.82
N LEU A 71 0.24 -3.96 -0.08
CA LEU A 71 -0.94 -4.11 -0.92
C LEU A 71 -0.52 -4.63 -2.30
N VAL A 72 -0.97 -5.84 -2.65
CA VAL A 72 -0.62 -6.49 -3.92
C VAL A 72 -1.83 -6.55 -4.83
N ALA A 73 -1.74 -5.95 -6.01
CA ALA A 73 -2.87 -5.85 -6.92
C ALA A 73 -2.47 -5.92 -8.40
N ASP A 74 -3.45 -6.15 -9.28
CA ASP A 74 -3.25 -6.03 -10.73
C ASP A 74 -3.12 -4.55 -11.17
N ALA A 75 -2.61 -4.32 -12.38
CA ALA A 75 -2.35 -2.98 -12.89
C ALA A 75 -3.62 -2.12 -12.98
N GLU A 76 -4.75 -2.71 -13.34
CA GLU A 76 -6.04 -2.01 -13.43
C GLU A 76 -6.55 -1.57 -12.06
N ALA A 77 -6.44 -2.44 -11.04
CA ALA A 77 -6.83 -2.12 -9.67
C ALA A 77 -5.95 -1.00 -9.08
N LEU A 78 -4.64 -1.02 -9.38
CA LEU A 78 -3.72 0.05 -8.99
C LEU A 78 -4.05 1.37 -9.71
N ALA A 79 -4.38 1.31 -11.00
CA ALA A 79 -4.83 2.50 -11.74
C ALA A 79 -6.12 3.07 -11.14
N ALA A 80 -7.12 2.23 -10.85
CA ALA A 80 -8.35 2.66 -10.20
C ALA A 80 -8.12 3.31 -8.83
N LEU A 81 -7.21 2.74 -8.03
CA LEU A 81 -6.83 3.30 -6.73
C LEU A 81 -6.14 4.66 -6.86
N ARG A 82 -5.24 4.83 -7.84
CA ARG A 82 -4.58 6.11 -8.09
C ARG A 82 -5.57 7.21 -8.46
N GLU A 83 -6.52 6.90 -9.34
CA GLU A 83 -7.49 7.89 -9.80
C GLU A 83 -8.51 8.23 -8.71
N ALA A 84 -9.11 7.21 -8.07
CA ALA A 84 -10.23 7.36 -7.15
C ALA A 84 -9.85 7.47 -5.66
N GLY A 85 -8.55 7.38 -5.31
CA GLY A 85 -8.10 7.49 -3.92
C GLY A 85 -8.42 6.22 -3.11
N TRP A 86 -8.80 6.38 -1.84
CA TRP A 86 -9.08 5.26 -0.93
C TRP A 86 -10.44 4.59 -1.16
N ALA A 87 -11.38 5.29 -1.79
CA ALA A 87 -12.77 4.85 -1.96
C ALA A 87 -12.93 3.42 -2.56
N PRO A 88 -12.19 3.00 -3.61
CA PRO A 88 -12.33 1.66 -4.18
C PRO A 88 -11.65 0.56 -3.34
N LEU A 89 -10.80 0.90 -2.37
CA LEU A 89 -9.95 -0.05 -1.66
C LEU A 89 -10.75 -1.22 -1.02
N PRO A 90 -11.85 -1.00 -0.26
CA PRO A 90 -12.60 -2.10 0.32
C PRO A 90 -13.26 -3.01 -0.75
N ALA A 91 -13.70 -2.43 -1.86
CA ALA A 91 -14.30 -3.20 -2.95
C ALA A 91 -13.25 -4.06 -3.67
N LEU A 92 -12.05 -3.53 -3.93
CA LEU A 92 -10.94 -4.25 -4.54
C LEU A 92 -10.47 -5.42 -3.68
N ILE A 93 -10.47 -5.26 -2.34
CA ILE A 93 -10.15 -6.33 -1.39
C ILE A 93 -11.21 -7.43 -1.44
N ARG A 94 -12.50 -7.06 -1.31
CA ARG A 94 -13.61 -8.03 -1.35
C ARG A 94 -13.69 -8.80 -2.66
N GLN A 95 -13.27 -8.19 -3.77
CA GLN A 95 -13.22 -8.83 -5.09
C GLN A 95 -11.97 -9.69 -5.32
N GLY A 96 -11.01 -9.74 -4.38
CA GLY A 96 -9.75 -10.45 -4.57
C GLY A 96 -8.86 -9.83 -5.64
N ARG A 97 -9.06 -8.53 -5.95
CA ARG A 97 -8.23 -7.79 -6.90
C ARG A 97 -7.03 -7.15 -6.20
N LEU A 98 -7.21 -6.75 -4.95
CA LEU A 98 -6.16 -6.27 -4.06
C LEU A 98 -6.03 -7.20 -2.84
N HIS A 99 -4.81 -7.62 -2.53
CA HIS A 99 -4.49 -8.47 -1.40
C HIS A 99 -3.56 -7.72 -0.44
N PRO A 100 -4.02 -7.39 0.76
CA PRO A 100 -3.16 -6.81 1.79
C PRO A 100 -2.40 -7.91 2.54
N TYR A 101 -1.12 -7.67 2.80
CA TYR A 101 -0.23 -8.51 3.59
C TYR A 101 0.34 -7.68 4.73
N MET A 102 0.14 -8.12 5.96
CA MET A 102 0.78 -7.52 7.13
C MET A 102 2.19 -8.09 7.27
N LEU A 103 3.18 -7.19 7.32
CA LEU A 103 4.59 -7.57 7.48
C LEU A 103 5.08 -7.37 8.92
N LYS A 104 4.21 -6.83 9.78
CA LYS A 104 4.45 -6.50 11.19
C LYS A 104 3.34 -7.11 12.04
N THR A 105 3.61 -7.32 13.32
CA THR A 105 2.60 -7.77 14.29
C THR A 105 1.55 -6.69 14.54
N MET A 106 0.42 -7.06 15.16
CA MET A 106 -0.59 -6.08 15.56
C MET A 106 -0.01 -5.01 16.50
N ASP A 107 0.76 -5.42 17.51
CA ASP A 107 1.38 -4.47 18.45
C ASP A 107 2.33 -3.49 17.74
N GLU A 108 3.08 -3.97 16.74
CA GLU A 108 3.92 -3.11 15.90
C GLU A 108 3.11 -2.17 15.01
N LEU A 109 1.97 -2.62 14.49
CA LEU A 109 1.05 -1.78 13.69
C LEU A 109 0.39 -0.70 14.55
N GLU A 110 -0.01 -1.02 15.77
CA GLU A 110 -0.55 -0.07 16.74
C GLU A 110 0.50 0.98 17.11
N ALA A 111 1.72 0.53 17.46
CA ALA A 111 2.86 1.41 17.72
C ALA A 111 3.23 2.28 16.51
N ALA A 112 2.94 1.80 15.29
CA ALA A 112 3.17 2.53 14.06
C ALA A 112 2.01 3.45 13.64
N GLY A 113 0.87 3.44 14.34
CA GLY A 113 -0.32 4.24 13.99
C GLY A 113 -1.11 3.69 12.79
N LEU A 114 -0.96 2.39 12.47
CA LEU A 114 -1.61 1.73 11.34
C LEU A 114 -2.70 0.72 11.75
N ALA A 115 -2.94 0.52 13.03
CA ALA A 115 -3.95 -0.44 13.52
C ALA A 115 -5.35 -0.14 12.94
N GLU A 116 -5.84 1.10 13.11
CA GLU A 116 -7.16 1.53 12.61
C GLU A 116 -7.27 1.36 11.08
N PHE A 117 -6.21 1.73 10.35
CA PHE A 117 -6.16 1.53 8.90
C PHE A 117 -6.35 0.05 8.53
N VAL A 118 -5.65 -0.86 9.22
CA VAL A 118 -5.74 -2.31 8.95
C VAL A 118 -7.10 -2.88 9.33
N GLU A 119 -7.69 -2.42 10.44
CA GLU A 119 -9.05 -2.79 10.84
C GLU A 119 -10.09 -2.37 9.79
N ASP A 120 -9.97 -1.15 9.24
CA ASP A 120 -10.84 -0.62 8.19
C ASP A 120 -10.76 -1.40 6.87
N LEU A 121 -9.63 -2.07 6.59
CA LEU A 121 -9.51 -2.97 5.44
C LEU A 121 -10.42 -4.21 5.55
N GLY A 122 -11.07 -4.42 6.71
CA GLY A 122 -11.90 -5.59 6.96
C GLY A 122 -11.08 -6.87 7.06
N LEU A 123 -9.79 -6.76 7.39
CA LEU A 123 -8.94 -7.91 7.66
C LEU A 123 -9.30 -8.45 9.03
N VAL A 124 -10.15 -9.46 9.04
CA VAL A 124 -10.49 -10.19 10.25
C VAL A 124 -9.24 -10.92 10.73
N PHE A 125 -8.70 -10.51 11.87
CA PHE A 125 -7.64 -11.21 12.56
C PHE A 125 -8.13 -12.62 12.93
N PRO A 126 -7.47 -13.70 12.47
CA PRO A 126 -7.52 -14.92 13.25
C PRO A 126 -6.78 -14.63 14.55
N LYS A 127 -7.52 -14.47 15.65
CA LYS A 127 -6.95 -14.54 17.01
C LYS A 127 -6.32 -15.93 17.14
N HIS A 128 -4.99 -16.00 17.11
CA HIS A 128 -4.25 -17.21 17.45
C HIS A 128 -3.88 -17.21 18.93
#